data_AF-A0A959XWC2-F1
#
_entry.id   AF-A0A959XWC2-F1
#
_cell.length_a   1.000
_cell.length_b   1.000
_cell.length_c   1.000
_cell.angle_alpha   90.00
_cell.angle_beta   90.00
_cell.angle_gamma   90.00
#
_symmetry.space_group_name_H-M   'P 1'
#
loop_
_entity.id
_entity.type
_entity.pdbx_description
1 polymer ?
#
loop_
_entity_poly.entity_id
_entity_poly.type
_entity_poly.pdbx_seq_one_letter_code
_entity_poly.pdbx_strand_id
1 'polypeptide(L)'
;GNVRPALQTLMSVWKKGDQRRALFLNWMRMDGEGFVIWGYGVSTLDATANIFETEKNSLIQSSLTAQSAPEGIAAQHRDAEMKEHQGRMQAQQQQMQNQQSWAAHNQRMQANQAAFNAQQAAHNDMVNSVNNSIMGGYNSTMGSMDRMQNATINGIRGEQDAYNPYSGEAGKVQSGYDNYWMNRDGQYIGTNDVMYDPNMNSDQTDQWRQVPTQP
;
A
#
# COMPACT_ATOMS: atom_id res chain seq x y z
N GLY A 1 -33.25 56.90 51.61
CA GLY A 1 -31.85 56.69 52.05
C GLY A 1 -31.35 55.38 51.47
N ASN A 2 -30.12 55.32 50.98
CA ASN A 2 -29.55 54.08 50.44
C ASN A 2 -29.30 53.09 51.59
N VAL A 3 -30.17 52.10 51.73
CA VAL A 3 -29.96 50.95 52.62
C VAL A 3 -28.88 50.09 51.96
N ARG A 4 -27.65 50.13 52.46
CA ARG A 4 -26.61 49.19 52.04
C ARG A 4 -26.63 48.01 53.01
N PRO A 5 -26.81 46.76 52.54
CA PRO A 5 -26.69 45.61 53.42
C PRO A 5 -25.28 45.59 54.03
N ALA A 6 -25.21 45.58 55.36
CA ALA A 6 -23.97 45.31 56.06
C ALA A 6 -23.82 43.79 56.12
N LEU A 7 -22.89 43.26 55.33
CA LEU A 7 -22.52 41.86 55.41
C LEU A 7 -21.11 41.74 55.97
N GLN A 8 -20.98 40.88 56.97
CA GLN A 8 -19.70 40.56 57.58
C GLN A 8 -19.52 39.04 57.61
N THR A 9 -18.28 38.63 57.38
CA THR A 9 -17.84 37.24 57.53
C THR A 9 -16.91 37.16 58.73
N LEU A 10 -17.28 36.32 59.70
CA LEU A 10 -16.39 35.90 60.77
C LEU A 10 -15.87 34.51 60.46
N MET A 11 -14.58 34.30 60.65
CA MET A 11 -13.92 33.03 60.40
C MET A 11 -13.18 32.58 61.65
N SER A 12 -13.30 31.29 61.97
CA SER A 12 -12.44 30.63 62.94
C SER A 12 -11.81 29.40 62.31
N VAL A 13 -10.53 29.18 62.59
CA VAL A 13 -9.72 28.10 62.00
C VAL A 13 -9.13 27.25 63.11
N TRP A 14 -9.28 25.93 62.98
CA TRP A 14 -8.73 24.94 63.90
C TRP A 14 -7.85 23.94 63.15
N LYS A 15 -6.89 23.36 63.87
CA LYS A 15 -6.00 22.31 63.36
C LYS A 15 -6.15 21.05 64.20
N LYS A 16 -6.21 19.89 63.54
CA LYS A 16 -6.11 18.56 64.19
C LYS A 16 -5.24 17.66 63.32
N GLY A 17 -3.98 17.46 63.71
CA GLY A 17 -3.01 16.76 62.88
C GLY A 17 -2.73 17.51 61.57
N ASP A 18 -2.85 16.82 60.43
CA ASP A 18 -2.70 17.41 59.08
C ASP A 18 -4.00 18.01 58.51
N GLN A 19 -5.12 17.84 59.23
CA GLN A 19 -6.39 18.43 58.85
C GLN A 19 -6.53 19.84 59.42
N ARG A 20 -7.09 20.73 58.60
CA ARG A 20 -7.54 22.06 58.99
C ARG A 20 -9.04 22.17 58.76
N ARG A 21 -9.72 22.74 59.76
CA ARG A 21 -11.14 23.05 59.73
C ARG A 21 -11.32 24.55 59.82
N ALA A 22 -12.12 25.13 58.95
CA ALA A 22 -12.61 26.50 59.09
C ALA A 22 -14.13 26.52 59.25
N LEU A 23 -14.61 27.39 60.12
CA LEU A 23 -16.02 27.75 60.23
C LEU A 23 -16.16 29.19 59.76
N PHE A 24 -17.08 29.41 58.84
CA PHE A 24 -17.45 30.70 58.33
C PHE A 24 -18.85 31.02 58.82
N LEU A 25 -18.98 32.14 59.53
CA LEU A 25 -20.25 32.74 59.87
C LEU A 25 -20.42 33.96 58.98
N ASN A 26 -21.32 33.85 58.01
CA ASN A 26 -21.74 34.96 57.17
C ASN A 26 -23.03 35.51 57.77
N TRP A 27 -23.09 36.80 58.10
CA TRP A 27 -24.33 37.41 58.53
C TRP A 27 -24.61 38.68 57.75
N MET A 28 -25.90 38.95 57.56
CA MET A 28 -26.40 40.13 56.90
C MET A 28 -27.39 40.85 57.80
N ARG A 29 -27.38 42.17 57.70
CA ARG A 29 -28.41 43.03 58.25
C ARG A 29 -28.79 44.09 57.22
N MET A 30 -30.09 44.33 57.12
CA MET A 30 -30.70 45.35 56.29
C MET A 30 -31.66 46.15 57.17
N ASP A 31 -31.38 47.44 57.31
CA ASP A 31 -32.20 48.37 58.06
C ASP A 31 -33.15 49.09 57.08
N GLY A 32 -34.44 48.84 57.21
CA GLY A 32 -35.49 49.55 56.49
C GLY A 32 -36.14 50.64 57.35
N GLU A 33 -36.96 51.47 56.72
CA GLU A 33 -37.76 52.45 57.46
C GLU A 33 -38.86 51.71 58.23
N GLY A 34 -38.63 51.48 59.53
CA GLY A 34 -39.57 50.80 60.43
C GLY A 34 -39.39 49.28 60.55
N PHE A 35 -38.37 48.68 59.93
CA PHE A 35 -38.09 47.25 60.06
C PHE A 35 -36.60 46.94 59.97
N VAL A 36 -36.19 45.79 60.52
CA VAL A 36 -34.82 45.26 60.38
C VAL A 36 -34.93 43.82 59.92
N ILE A 37 -34.30 43.51 58.79
CA ILE A 37 -34.13 42.13 58.34
C ILE A 37 -32.69 41.73 58.65
N TRP A 38 -32.52 40.62 59.35
CA TRP A 38 -31.21 40.04 59.59
C TRP A 38 -31.25 38.54 59.32
N GLY A 39 -30.10 37.99 58.99
CA GLY A 39 -29.95 36.56 58.74
C GLY A 39 -28.49 36.15 58.87
N TYR A 40 -28.27 34.86 59.08
CA TYR A 40 -26.93 34.30 59.12
C TYR A 40 -26.89 32.94 58.43
N GLY A 41 -25.73 32.63 57.87
CA GLY A 41 -25.39 31.34 57.28
C GLY A 41 -24.09 30.85 57.88
N VAL A 42 -24.02 29.54 58.10
CA VAL A 42 -22.83 28.89 58.62
C VAL A 42 -22.32 27.92 57.56
N SER A 43 -21.03 27.99 57.26
CA SER A 43 -20.37 27.06 56.35
C SER A 43 -19.11 26.51 57.00
N THR A 44 -18.83 25.24 56.75
CA THR A 44 -17.64 24.56 57.25
C THR A 44 -16.76 24.12 56.09
N LEU A 45 -15.46 24.33 56.21
CA LEU A 45 -14.46 23.80 55.29
C LEU A 45 -13.56 22.83 56.05
N ASP A 46 -13.48 21.59 55.56
CA ASP A 46 -12.54 20.59 56.03
C ASP A 46 -11.57 20.26 54.89
N ALA A 47 -10.28 20.51 55.09
CA ALA A 47 -9.25 20.26 54.08
C ALA A 47 -7.90 19.89 54.70
N THR A 48 -7.07 19.20 53.92
CA THR A 48 -5.67 18.93 54.28
C THR A 48 -4.84 20.21 54.19
N ALA A 49 -3.74 20.27 54.95
CA ALA A 49 -2.94 21.48 55.08
C ALA A 49 -2.42 22.04 53.74
N ASN A 50 -2.18 21.17 52.76
CA ASN A 50 -1.66 21.53 51.43
C ASN A 50 -2.67 22.26 50.52
N ILE A 51 -3.98 22.03 50.68
CA ILE A 51 -5.03 22.64 49.83
C ILE A 51 -5.90 23.65 50.59
N PHE A 52 -5.80 23.68 51.92
CA PHE A 52 -6.67 24.48 52.79
C PHE A 52 -6.71 25.96 52.42
N GLU A 53 -5.58 26.58 52.09
CA GLU A 53 -5.54 28.02 51.75
C GLU A 53 -6.25 28.33 50.42
N THR A 54 -6.12 27.44 49.42
CA THR A 54 -6.79 27.55 48.12
C THR A 54 -8.31 27.43 48.29
N GLU A 55 -8.76 26.40 49.01
CA GLU A 55 -10.18 26.14 49.26
C GLU A 55 -10.82 27.25 50.11
N LYS A 56 -10.11 27.73 51.14
CA LYS A 56 -10.54 28.86 51.98
C LYS A 56 -10.79 30.11 51.13
N ASN A 57 -9.86 30.45 50.25
CA ASN A 57 -9.99 31.63 49.40
C ASN A 57 -11.11 31.46 48.36
N SER A 58 -11.28 30.26 47.81
CA SER A 58 -12.40 29.92 46.91
C SER A 58 -13.76 30.14 47.58
N LEU A 59 -13.92 29.68 48.82
CA LEU A 59 -15.16 29.82 49.59
C LEU A 59 -15.49 31.28 49.94
N ILE A 60 -14.48 32.09 50.27
CA ILE A 60 -14.66 33.53 50.51
C ILE A 60 -15.11 34.22 49.22
N GLN A 61 -14.48 33.92 48.08
CA GLN A 61 -14.81 34.53 46.80
C GLN A 61 -16.19 34.11 46.27
N SER A 62 -16.58 32.85 46.43
CA SER A 62 -17.92 32.40 46.04
C SER A 62 -19.01 33.04 46.90
N SER A 63 -18.76 33.23 48.20
CA SER A 63 -19.67 33.95 49.09
C SER A 63 -19.85 35.42 48.66
N LEU A 64 -18.75 36.11 48.33
CA LEU A 64 -18.79 37.49 47.85
C LEU A 64 -19.46 37.62 46.46
N THR A 65 -19.24 36.66 45.58
CA THR A 65 -19.81 36.64 44.22
C THR A 65 -21.31 36.35 44.22
N ALA A 66 -21.75 35.37 45.01
CA ALA A 66 -23.17 35.04 45.19
C ALA A 66 -23.98 36.22 45.78
N GLN A 67 -23.33 37.07 46.58
CA GLN A 67 -23.93 38.29 47.15
C GLN A 67 -23.97 39.46 46.15
N SER A 68 -23.11 39.45 45.13
CA SER A 68 -22.92 40.60 44.23
C SER A 68 -23.64 40.47 42.89
N ALA A 69 -23.88 39.26 42.37
CA ALA A 69 -24.54 39.10 41.07
C ALA A 69 -25.11 37.68 40.81
N PRO A 70 -26.45 37.50 40.76
CA PRO A 70 -27.06 36.28 40.19
C PRO A 70 -26.65 36.07 38.72
N GLU A 71 -26.41 37.16 38.00
CA GLU A 71 -26.00 37.15 36.59
C GLU A 71 -24.60 36.56 36.36
N GLY A 72 -23.70 36.69 37.34
CA GLY A 72 -22.33 36.15 37.26
C GLY A 72 -22.28 34.63 37.28
N ILE A 73 -23.13 34.01 38.10
CA ILE A 73 -23.28 32.55 38.15
C ILE A 73 -23.86 32.04 36.82
N ALA A 74 -24.91 32.69 36.30
CA ALA A 74 -25.48 32.36 35.00
C ALA A 74 -24.48 32.53 33.84
N ALA A 75 -23.62 33.54 33.90
CA ALA A 75 -22.56 33.74 32.91
C ALA A 75 -21.52 32.61 32.94
N GLN A 76 -21.07 32.18 34.13
CA GLN A 76 -20.13 31.07 34.26
C GLN A 76 -20.69 29.74 33.74
N HIS A 77 -21.98 29.47 33.97
CA HIS A 77 -22.64 28.28 33.40
C HIS A 77 -22.70 28.34 31.87
N ARG A 78 -23.05 29.48 31.28
CA ARG A 78 -23.05 29.66 29.81
C ARG A 78 -21.66 29.49 29.21
N ASP A 79 -20.62 30.00 29.89
CA ASP A 79 -19.24 29.83 29.43
C ASP A 79 -18.77 28.38 29.50
N ALA A 80 -19.18 27.63 30.53
CA ALA A 80 -18.90 26.20 30.64
C ALA A 80 -19.59 25.39 29.52
N GLU A 81 -20.87 25.67 29.24
CA GLU A 81 -21.62 25.04 28.16
C GLU A 81 -21.02 25.36 26.78
N MET A 82 -20.61 26.60 26.54
CA MET A 82 -19.94 26.99 25.30
C MET A 82 -18.61 26.26 25.11
N LYS A 83 -17.80 26.09 26.17
CA LYS A 83 -16.55 25.33 26.12
C LYS A 83 -16.79 23.86 25.82
N GLU A 84 -17.78 23.24 26.45
CA GLU A 84 -18.17 21.87 26.13
C GLU A 84 -18.63 21.73 24.68
N HIS A 85 -19.46 22.67 24.19
CA HIS A 85 -19.95 22.65 22.83
C HIS A 85 -18.82 22.80 21.81
N GLN A 86 -17.87 23.71 22.06
CA GLN A 86 -16.66 23.83 21.24
C GLN A 86 -15.82 22.55 21.27
N GLY A 87 -15.66 21.91 22.43
CA GLY A 87 -14.95 20.64 22.55
C GLY A 87 -15.60 19.52 21.73
N ARG A 88 -16.93 19.40 21.77
CA ARG A 88 -17.68 18.41 20.96
C ARG A 88 -17.56 18.69 19.47
N MET A 89 -17.66 19.95 19.05
CA MET A 89 -17.49 20.35 17.65
C MET A 89 -16.08 20.02 17.14
N GLN A 90 -15.04 20.30 17.92
CA GLN A 90 -13.65 19.96 17.56
C GLN A 90 -13.45 18.45 17.48
N ALA A 91 -13.98 17.68 18.43
CA ALA A 91 -13.89 16.22 18.41
C ALA A 91 -14.61 15.62 17.18
N GLN A 92 -15.78 16.15 16.83
CA GLN A 92 -16.52 15.73 15.64
C GLN A 92 -15.78 16.08 14.35
N GLN A 93 -15.16 17.26 14.29
CA GLN A 93 -14.38 17.68 13.13
C GLN A 93 -13.12 16.81 12.96
N GLN A 94 -12.43 16.46 14.06
CA GLN A 94 -11.31 15.51 14.02
C GLN A 94 -11.74 14.12 13.57
N GLN A 95 -12.90 13.62 14.01
CA GLN A 95 -13.44 12.34 13.53
C GLN A 95 -13.70 12.37 12.01
N MET A 96 -14.30 13.44 11.49
CA MET A 96 -14.52 13.57 10.04
C MET A 96 -13.21 13.62 9.25
N GLN A 97 -12.22 14.38 9.73
CA GLN A 97 -10.90 14.43 9.09
C GLN A 97 -10.20 13.06 9.11
N ASN A 98 -10.30 12.32 10.22
CA ASN A 98 -9.75 10.98 10.31
C ASN A 98 -10.43 10.01 9.34
N GLN A 99 -11.76 10.06 9.20
CA GLN A 99 -12.48 9.22 8.24
C GLN A 99 -12.05 9.50 6.79
N GLN A 100 -11.93 10.79 6.41
CA GLN A 100 -11.46 11.17 5.08
C GLN A 100 -10.00 10.75 4.84
N SER A 101 -9.14 10.90 5.85
CA SER A 101 -7.75 10.47 5.80
C SER A 101 -7.64 8.95 5.58
N TRP A 102 -8.46 8.16 6.27
CA TRP A 102 -8.53 6.71 6.10
C TRP A 102 -8.97 6.31 4.68
N ALA A 103 -9.99 6.95 4.13
CA ALA A 103 -10.44 6.67 2.76
C ALA A 103 -9.32 6.97 1.74
N ALA A 104 -8.68 8.13 1.85
CA ALA A 104 -7.57 8.51 0.97
C ALA A 104 -6.31 7.64 1.17
N HIS A 105 -6.06 7.16 2.38
CA HIS A 105 -4.99 6.20 2.67
C HIS A 105 -5.27 4.85 2.00
N ASN A 106 -6.50 4.34 2.13
CA ASN A 106 -6.88 3.05 1.57
C ASN A 106 -6.82 3.06 0.03
N GLN A 107 -7.25 4.15 -0.60
CA GLN A 107 -7.10 4.36 -2.04
C GLN A 107 -5.62 4.34 -2.47
N ARG A 108 -4.74 5.04 -1.74
CA ARG A 108 -3.29 5.01 -2.01
C ARG A 108 -2.70 3.61 -1.86
N MET A 109 -3.10 2.86 -0.84
CA MET A 109 -2.65 1.48 -0.66
C MET A 109 -3.07 0.57 -1.81
N GLN A 110 -4.32 0.67 -2.28
CA GLN A 110 -4.80 -0.09 -3.43
C GLN A 110 -4.04 0.27 -4.71
N ALA A 111 -3.82 1.57 -4.96
CA ALA A 111 -3.05 2.03 -6.11
C ALA A 111 -1.60 1.54 -6.07
N ASN A 112 -0.96 1.60 -4.90
CA ASN A 112 0.41 1.11 -4.70
C ASN A 112 0.51 -0.40 -4.91
N GLN A 113 -0.47 -1.17 -4.41
CA GLN A 113 -0.52 -2.62 -4.61
C GLN A 113 -0.67 -2.98 -6.08
N ALA A 114 -1.55 -2.27 -6.81
CA ALA A 114 -1.75 -2.47 -8.24
C ALA A 114 -0.47 -2.14 -9.03
N ALA A 115 0.19 -1.02 -8.71
CA ALA A 115 1.44 -0.62 -9.33
C ALA A 115 2.57 -1.64 -9.07
N PHE A 116 2.69 -2.13 -7.84
CA PHE A 116 3.66 -3.17 -7.49
C PHE A 116 3.40 -4.47 -8.25
N ASN A 117 2.15 -4.93 -8.31
CA ASN A 117 1.79 -6.14 -9.05
C ASN A 117 2.09 -5.98 -10.54
N ALA A 118 1.80 -4.82 -11.14
CA ALA A 118 2.12 -4.53 -12.54
C ALA A 118 3.63 -4.51 -12.78
N GLN A 119 4.41 -3.93 -11.86
CA GLN A 119 5.86 -3.93 -11.95
C GLN A 119 6.43 -5.35 -11.85
N GLN A 120 5.89 -6.18 -10.96
CA GLN A 120 6.31 -7.58 -10.81
C GLN A 120 5.98 -8.39 -12.06
N ALA A 121 4.80 -8.19 -12.65
CA ALA A 121 4.43 -8.84 -13.91
C ALA A 121 5.38 -8.44 -15.05
N ALA A 122 5.62 -7.13 -15.22
CA ALA A 122 6.56 -6.62 -16.22
C ALA A 122 7.99 -7.14 -16.01
N HIS A 123 8.42 -7.28 -14.75
CA HIS A 123 9.73 -7.86 -14.43
C HIS A 123 9.81 -9.33 -14.82
N ASN A 124 8.78 -10.13 -14.49
CA ASN A 124 8.73 -11.54 -14.87
C ASN A 124 8.74 -11.71 -16.40
N ASP A 125 7.97 -10.89 -17.11
CA ASP A 125 7.94 -10.89 -18.58
C ASP A 125 9.30 -10.54 -19.17
N MET A 126 9.98 -9.53 -18.61
CA MET A 126 11.34 -9.16 -19.00
C MET A 126 12.32 -10.32 -18.78
N VAL A 127 12.31 -10.94 -17.60
CA VAL A 127 13.20 -12.07 -17.27
C VAL A 127 12.95 -13.24 -18.23
N ASN A 128 11.70 -13.58 -18.49
CA ASN A 128 11.33 -14.65 -19.42
C ASN A 128 11.79 -14.34 -20.86
N SER A 129 11.60 -13.09 -21.32
CA SER A 129 12.05 -12.65 -22.63
C SER A 129 13.58 -12.72 -22.79
N VAL A 130 14.31 -12.27 -21.78
CA VAL A 130 15.78 -12.34 -21.76
C VAL A 130 16.25 -13.79 -21.77
N ASN A 131 15.68 -14.65 -20.93
CA ASN A 131 16.01 -16.08 -20.91
C ASN A 131 15.73 -16.75 -22.25
N ASN A 132 14.57 -16.46 -22.87
CA ASN A 132 14.22 -17.00 -24.19
C ASN A 132 15.17 -16.49 -25.28
N SER A 133 15.59 -15.23 -25.22
CA SER A 133 16.54 -14.66 -26.18
C SER A 133 17.93 -15.29 -26.05
N ILE A 134 18.39 -15.51 -24.81
CA ILE A 134 19.66 -16.19 -24.52
C ILE A 134 19.61 -17.65 -25.01
N MET A 135 18.56 -18.38 -24.67
CA MET A 135 18.39 -19.78 -25.13
C MET A 135 18.23 -19.86 -26.64
N GLY A 136 17.51 -18.92 -27.27
CA GLY A 136 17.37 -18.85 -28.72
C GLY A 136 18.73 -18.61 -29.41
N GLY A 137 19.55 -17.71 -28.87
CA GLY A 137 20.91 -17.47 -29.36
C GLY A 137 21.82 -18.69 -29.19
N TYR A 138 21.76 -19.36 -28.04
CA TYR A 138 22.50 -20.59 -27.78
C TYR A 138 22.10 -21.71 -28.76
N ASN A 139 20.80 -21.99 -28.90
CA ASN A 139 20.28 -23.01 -29.81
C ASN A 139 20.64 -22.73 -31.28
N SER A 140 20.56 -21.46 -31.71
CA SER A 140 20.92 -21.06 -33.07
C SER A 140 22.42 -21.24 -33.34
N THR A 141 23.25 -20.96 -32.34
CA THR A 141 24.70 -21.15 -32.41
C THR A 141 25.05 -22.63 -32.49
N MET A 142 24.48 -23.46 -31.59
CA MET A 142 24.70 -24.91 -31.58
C MET A 142 24.25 -25.54 -32.92
N GLY A 143 23.05 -25.22 -33.41
CA GLY A 143 22.59 -25.73 -34.70
C GLY A 143 23.43 -25.28 -35.89
N SER A 144 24.08 -24.11 -35.81
CA SER A 144 25.03 -23.65 -36.84
C SER A 144 26.36 -24.39 -36.75
N MET A 145 26.85 -24.64 -35.54
CA MET A 145 28.05 -25.47 -35.32
C MET A 145 27.83 -26.90 -35.82
N ASP A 146 26.67 -27.50 -35.53
CA ASP A 146 26.30 -28.83 -36.01
C ASP A 146 26.26 -28.90 -37.54
N ARG A 147 25.66 -27.89 -38.20
CA ARG A 147 25.68 -27.80 -39.68
C ARG A 147 27.09 -27.67 -40.22
N MET A 148 27.92 -26.79 -39.64
CA MET A 148 29.30 -26.58 -40.07
C MET A 148 30.15 -27.84 -39.87
N GLN A 149 29.97 -28.53 -38.74
CA GLN A 149 30.64 -29.79 -38.46
C GLN A 149 30.18 -30.87 -39.43
N ASN A 150 28.88 -31.00 -39.68
CA ASN A 150 28.35 -31.94 -40.68
C ASN A 150 28.90 -31.64 -42.07
N ALA A 151 28.92 -30.38 -42.50
CA ALA A 151 29.52 -29.99 -43.79
C ALA A 151 31.02 -30.32 -43.85
N THR A 152 31.76 -30.13 -42.76
CA THR A 152 33.18 -30.50 -42.67
C THR A 152 33.38 -32.01 -42.76
N ILE A 153 32.57 -32.80 -42.04
CA ILE A 153 32.62 -34.28 -42.08
C ILE A 153 32.26 -34.78 -43.48
N ASN A 154 31.18 -34.25 -44.06
CA ASN A 154 30.73 -34.51 -45.42
C ASN A 154 31.88 -34.24 -46.42
N GLY A 155 32.53 -33.08 -46.33
CA GLY A 155 33.67 -32.74 -47.18
C GLY A 155 34.87 -33.67 -47.02
N ILE A 156 35.18 -34.12 -45.80
CA ILE A 156 36.25 -35.11 -45.54
C ILE A 156 35.88 -36.48 -46.14
N ARG A 157 34.61 -36.88 -46.08
CA ARG A 157 34.12 -38.16 -46.61
C ARG A 157 33.82 -38.12 -48.11
N GLY A 158 33.80 -36.94 -48.73
CA GLY A 158 33.34 -36.77 -50.10
C GLY A 158 31.86 -37.11 -50.25
N GLU A 159 31.05 -36.81 -49.25
CA GLU A 159 29.60 -37.05 -49.22
C GLU A 159 28.85 -35.71 -49.13
N GLN A 160 27.56 -35.67 -49.47
CA GLN A 160 26.68 -34.52 -49.28
C GLN A 160 25.27 -34.96 -48.87
N ASP A 161 24.52 -34.04 -48.27
CA ASP A 161 23.17 -34.29 -47.78
C ASP A 161 22.14 -34.33 -48.92
N ALA A 162 21.29 -35.36 -48.91
CA ALA A 162 20.31 -35.65 -49.94
C ALA A 162 19.00 -36.14 -49.31
N TYR A 163 17.86 -35.75 -49.88
CA TYR A 163 16.55 -36.17 -49.39
C TYR A 163 15.93 -37.23 -50.29
N ASN A 164 15.54 -38.37 -49.74
CA ASN A 164 14.85 -39.40 -50.51
C ASN A 164 13.47 -38.87 -50.96
N PRO A 165 13.21 -38.75 -52.27
CA PRO A 165 11.97 -38.17 -52.80
C PRO A 165 10.75 -39.11 -52.67
N TYR A 166 10.93 -40.32 -52.16
CA TYR A 166 9.87 -41.30 -51.91
C TYR A 166 9.51 -41.43 -50.42
N SER A 167 10.49 -41.43 -49.52
CA SER A 167 10.26 -41.53 -48.07
C SER A 167 10.30 -40.20 -47.33
N GLY A 168 10.91 -39.16 -47.92
CA GLY A 168 11.15 -37.88 -47.25
C GLY A 168 12.28 -37.91 -46.21
N GLU A 169 12.97 -39.05 -46.07
CA GLU A 169 14.07 -39.21 -45.12
C GLU A 169 15.37 -38.58 -45.65
N ALA A 170 16.16 -38.02 -44.75
CA ALA A 170 17.49 -37.50 -45.07
C ALA A 170 18.51 -38.65 -45.15
N GLY A 171 19.33 -38.62 -46.20
CA GLY A 171 20.41 -39.57 -46.46
C GLY A 171 21.67 -38.88 -46.97
N LYS A 172 22.72 -39.66 -47.21
CA LYS A 172 24.01 -39.19 -47.75
C LYS A 172 24.24 -39.76 -49.14
N VAL A 173 24.70 -38.92 -50.07
CA VAL A 173 25.14 -39.33 -51.41
C VAL A 173 26.57 -38.89 -51.63
N GLN A 174 27.32 -39.57 -52.51
CA GLN A 174 28.67 -39.15 -52.86
C GLN A 174 28.66 -37.75 -53.49
N SER A 175 29.48 -36.83 -53.01
CA SER A 175 29.63 -35.47 -53.53
C SER A 175 30.45 -35.45 -54.85
N GLY A 176 30.25 -34.41 -55.66
CA GLY A 176 30.96 -34.20 -56.94
C GLY A 176 30.12 -34.43 -58.21
N TYR A 177 28.80 -34.60 -58.06
CA TYR A 177 27.87 -34.69 -59.18
C TYR A 177 26.85 -33.54 -59.16
N ASP A 178 26.45 -33.03 -60.34
CA ASP A 178 25.47 -31.93 -60.46
C ASP A 178 24.01 -32.41 -60.33
N ASN A 179 23.73 -33.65 -60.71
CA ASN A 179 22.40 -34.25 -60.68
C ASN A 179 22.43 -35.61 -59.97
N TYR A 180 21.45 -35.82 -59.09
CA TYR A 180 21.26 -37.07 -58.37
C TYR A 180 19.87 -37.64 -58.66
N TRP A 181 19.83 -38.94 -58.89
CA TRP A 181 18.60 -39.70 -59.10
C TRP A 181 18.55 -40.82 -58.08
N MET A 182 17.40 -41.03 -57.44
CA MET A 182 17.19 -42.11 -56.49
C MET A 182 15.95 -42.92 -56.87
N ASN A 183 15.95 -44.22 -56.59
CA ASN A 183 14.80 -45.10 -56.80
C ASN A 183 14.09 -45.44 -55.47
N ARG A 184 12.98 -46.18 -55.54
CA ARG A 184 12.19 -46.58 -54.36
C ARG A 184 12.95 -47.47 -53.39
N ASP A 185 13.94 -48.21 -53.87
CA ASP A 185 14.78 -49.11 -53.07
C ASP A 185 15.93 -48.38 -52.37
N GLY A 186 16.04 -47.06 -52.56
CA GLY A 186 17.08 -46.22 -51.95
C GLY A 186 18.44 -46.26 -52.65
N GLN A 187 18.54 -46.90 -53.83
CA GLN A 187 19.73 -46.81 -54.67
C GLN A 187 19.79 -45.44 -55.33
N TYR A 188 21.00 -44.91 -55.54
CA TYR A 188 21.20 -43.60 -56.17
C TYR A 188 22.22 -43.63 -57.31
N ILE A 189 22.07 -42.68 -58.24
CA ILE A 189 22.97 -42.42 -59.36
C ILE A 189 23.34 -40.93 -59.32
N GLY A 190 24.64 -40.63 -59.39
CA GLY A 190 25.17 -39.26 -59.55
C GLY A 190 25.69 -39.05 -60.98
N THR A 191 25.38 -37.91 -61.59
CA THR A 191 25.83 -37.54 -62.94
C THR A 191 26.04 -36.02 -63.08
N ASN A 192 26.96 -35.62 -63.97
CA ASN A 192 27.19 -34.22 -64.37
C ASN A 192 26.52 -33.86 -65.70
N ASP A 193 25.87 -34.83 -66.34
CA ASP A 193 25.18 -34.61 -67.59
C ASP A 193 23.77 -34.06 -67.32
N VAL A 194 23.53 -32.83 -67.76
CA VAL A 194 22.24 -32.13 -67.62
C VAL A 194 21.13 -32.80 -68.44
N MET A 195 21.50 -33.54 -69.48
CA MET A 195 20.56 -34.26 -70.35
C MET A 195 20.37 -35.72 -69.92
N TYR A 196 20.99 -36.16 -68.83
CA TYR A 196 20.84 -37.52 -68.33
C TYR A 196 19.49 -37.70 -67.63
N ASP A 197 18.62 -38.49 -68.25
CA ASP A 197 17.38 -39.00 -67.66
C ASP A 197 17.45 -40.53 -67.59
N PRO A 198 17.57 -41.12 -66.39
CA PRO A 198 17.60 -42.58 -66.22
C PRO A 198 16.27 -43.26 -66.61
N ASN A 199 15.19 -42.51 -66.81
CA ASN A 199 13.90 -43.03 -67.24
C ASN A 199 13.72 -43.06 -68.77
N MET A 200 14.60 -42.44 -69.57
CA MET A 200 14.42 -42.32 -71.03
C MET A 200 14.45 -43.64 -71.82
N ASN A 201 15.14 -44.67 -71.31
CA ASN A 201 15.27 -45.98 -71.98
C ASN A 201 14.86 -47.15 -71.06
N SER A 202 14.08 -46.88 -70.02
CA SER A 202 13.58 -47.89 -69.08
C SER A 202 12.19 -48.38 -69.51
N ASP A 203 11.97 -49.69 -69.53
CA ASP A 203 10.62 -50.28 -69.69
C ASP A 203 9.68 -49.92 -68.53
N GLN A 204 10.21 -49.30 -67.46
CA GLN A 204 9.48 -48.75 -66.33
C GLN A 204 9.76 -47.23 -66.21
N THR A 205 8.86 -46.41 -66.75
CA THR A 205 8.84 -44.96 -66.51
C THR A 205 8.48 -44.68 -65.04
N ASP A 206 9.03 -43.62 -64.42
CA ASP A 206 8.88 -43.21 -63.00
C ASP A 206 9.64 -44.03 -61.93
N GLN A 207 10.62 -44.83 -62.32
CA GLN A 207 11.43 -45.60 -61.36
C GLN A 207 12.42 -44.73 -60.59
N TRP A 208 12.90 -43.65 -61.21
CA TRP A 208 13.90 -42.74 -60.65
C TRP A 208 13.37 -41.32 -60.53
N ARG A 209 13.59 -40.70 -59.37
CA ARG A 209 13.26 -39.30 -59.10
C ARG A 209 14.52 -38.50 -58.81
N GLN A 210 14.54 -37.28 -59.33
CA GLN A 210 15.62 -36.34 -59.05
C GLN A 210 15.61 -35.99 -57.56
N VAL A 211 16.78 -36.05 -56.94
CA VAL A 211 16.98 -35.79 -55.53
C VAL A 211 17.40 -34.33 -55.35
N PRO A 212 16.68 -33.55 -54.53
CA PRO A 212 17.20 -32.26 -54.11
C PRO A 212 18.36 -32.49 -53.14
N THR A 213 19.54 -32.00 -53.51
CA THR A 213 20.72 -31.95 -52.63
C THR A 213 20.87 -30.57 -52.05
N GLN A 214 21.25 -30.47 -50.78
CA GLN A 214 21.62 -29.21 -50.15
C GLN A 214 23.14 -29.04 -50.26
N PRO A 215 23.64 -27.87 -50.71
CA PRO A 215 25.07 -27.56 -50.65
C PRO A 215 25.56 -27.43 -49.20
#